data_AF-A0A6V6Y411-F1
#
_entry.id   AF-A0A6V6Y411-F1
#
_cell.length_a   1.000
_cell.length_b   1.000
_cell.length_c   1.000
_cell.angle_alpha   90.00
_cell.angle_beta   90.00
_cell.angle_gamma   90.00
#
_symmetry.space_group_name_H-M   'P 1'
#
loop_
_entity.id
_entity.type
_entity.pdbx_description
1 polymer ?
#
loop_
_entity_poly.entity_id
_entity_poly.type
_entity_poly.pdbx_seq_one_letter_code
_entity_poly.pdbx_strand_id
1 'polypeptide(L)' 'MNLLKLQDILGESIEKITNENLDESRKVEEIRNAQNISIVAKQMISNANIIFRSEKAISEGKFLPKTMELIGYEEKQK' A
#
# COMPACT_ATOMS: atom_id res chain seq x y z
N MET A 1 -3.40 -7.61 6.96
CA MET A 1 -4.24 -6.66 6.17
C MET A 1 -3.91 -6.88 4.70
N ASN A 2 -4.89 -7.12 3.83
CA ASN A 2 -4.67 -7.30 2.39
C ASN A 2 -5.12 -6.05 1.61
N LEU A 3 -4.74 -5.94 0.34
CA LEU A 3 -5.03 -4.75 -0.48
C LEU A 3 -6.54 -4.49 -0.65
N LEU A 4 -7.34 -5.55 -0.77
CA LEU A 4 -8.80 -5.43 -0.88
C LEU A 4 -9.42 -4.79 0.37
N LYS A 5 -9.03 -5.26 1.56
CA LYS A 5 -9.53 -4.71 2.82
C LYS A 5 -9.07 -3.26 3.05
N LEU A 6 -7.89 -2.89 2.54
CA LEU A 6 -7.42 -1.51 2.57
C LEU A 6 -8.23 -0.62 1.62
N GLN A 7 -8.57 -1.12 0.43
CA GLN A 7 -9.42 -0.43 -0.53
C GLN A 7 -10.80 -0.15 0.06
N ASP A 8 -11.40 -1.13 0.73
CA ASP A 8 -12.70 -0.97 1.40
C ASP A 8 -12.64 0.13 2.47
N ILE A 9 -11.62 0.08 3.35
CA ILE A 9 -11.43 1.08 4.42
C ILE A 9 -11.21 2.49 3.84
N LEU A 10 -10.45 2.62 2.75
CA LEU A 10 -10.25 3.89 2.07
C LEU A 10 -11.57 4.43 1.48
N GLY A 11 -12.37 3.56 0.86
CA GLY A 11 -13.67 3.92 0.29
C GLY A 11 -14.61 4.47 1.35
N GLU A 12 -14.78 3.74 2.47
CA GLU A 12 -15.59 4.19 3.60
C GLU A 12 -15.09 5.53 4.18
N SER A 13 -13.78 5.73 4.25
CA SER A 13 -13.21 6.96 4.79
C SER A 13 -13.46 8.16 3.86
N ILE A 14 -13.46 7.95 2.54
CA ILE A 14 -13.81 8.98 1.56
C ILE A 14 -15.28 9.35 1.68
N GLU A 15 -16.18 8.37 1.75
CA GLU A 15 -17.63 8.60 1.92
C GLU A 15 -17.96 9.39 3.19
N LYS A 16 -17.25 9.12 4.28
CA LYS A 16 -17.42 9.87 5.54
C LYS A 16 -17.04 11.34 5.35
N ILE A 17 -15.93 11.65 4.69
CA ILE A 17 -15.45 13.03 4.52
C ILE A 17 -16.28 13.82 3.52
N THR A 18 -16.83 13.17 2.50
CA THR A 18 -17.68 13.81 1.49
C THR A 18 -19.11 14.02 1.99
N ASN A 19 -19.47 13.53 3.18
CA ASN A 19 -20.77 13.79 3.78
C ASN A 19 -20.92 15.25 4.23
N GLU A 20 -21.78 15.99 3.52
CA GLU A 20 -22.01 17.42 3.72
C GLU A 20 -22.69 17.77 5.07
N ASN A 21 -23.21 16.77 5.79
CA ASN A 21 -23.93 16.95 7.06
C ASN A 21 -23.05 16.82 8.32
N LEU A 22 -21.72 16.75 8.17
CA LEU A 22 -20.81 16.67 9.31
C LEU A 22 -20.57 18.04 9.95
N ASP A 23 -20.66 18.07 11.28
CA ASP A 23 -20.16 19.19 12.08
C ASP A 23 -18.67 19.46 11.79
N GLU A 24 -18.28 20.73 11.81
CA GLU A 24 -16.97 21.17 11.34
C GLU A 24 -15.82 20.56 12.16
N SER A 25 -16.02 20.36 13.47
CA SER A 25 -15.05 19.70 14.34
C SER A 25 -14.81 18.22 13.96
N ARG A 26 -15.89 17.49 13.66
CA ARG A 26 -15.85 16.09 13.20
C ARG A 26 -15.23 15.98 11.82
N LYS A 27 -15.47 16.95 10.95
CA LYS A 27 -14.89 16.98 9.61
C LYS A 27 -13.36 17.06 9.64
N VAL A 28 -12.80 17.84 10.56
CA VAL A 28 -11.34 17.93 10.75
C VAL A 28 -10.75 16.60 11.24
N GLU A 29 -11.42 15.91 12.16
CA GLU A 29 -10.98 14.61 12.66
C GLU A 29 -11.01 13.53 11.56
N GLU A 30 -12.09 13.46 10.80
CA GLU A 30 -12.23 12.53 9.68
C GLU A 30 -11.17 12.78 8.58
N ILE A 31 -10.90 14.05 8.23
CA ILE A 31 -9.83 14.41 7.28
C ILE A 31 -8.47 13.90 7.78
N ARG A 32 -8.17 14.07 9.06
CA ARG A 32 -6.91 13.61 9.65
C ARG A 32 -6.80 12.08 9.60
N ASN A 33 -7.90 11.38 9.89
CA ASN A 33 -7.97 9.92 9.81
C ASN A 33 -7.73 9.44 8.37
N ALA A 34 -8.38 10.04 7.37
CA ALA A 34 -8.14 9.67 5.97
C ALA A 34 -6.72 9.98 5.50
N GLN A 35 -6.10 11.06 5.96
CA GLN A 35 -4.69 11.33 5.64
C GLN A 35 -3.79 10.21 6.16
N ASN A 36 -4.00 9.76 7.39
CA ASN A 36 -3.24 8.64 7.97
C ASN A 36 -3.46 7.34 7.20
N ILE A 37 -4.72 7.02 6.87
CA ILE A 37 -5.05 5.83 6.07
C ILE A 37 -4.41 5.92 4.68
N SER A 38 -4.42 7.10 4.04
CA SER A 38 -3.79 7.33 2.74
C SER A 38 -2.28 7.10 2.77
N ILE A 39 -1.59 7.51 3.84
CA ILE A 39 -0.14 7.27 3.99
C ILE A 39 0.15 5.78 4.08
N VAL A 40 -0.58 5.04 4.93
CA VAL A 40 -0.44 3.59 5.05
C VAL A 40 -0.73 2.91 3.72
N ALA A 41 -1.77 3.35 3.01
CA ALA A 41 -2.11 2.82 1.71
C ALA A 41 -1.02 3.03 0.67
N LYS A 42 -0.44 4.23 0.59
CA LYS A 42 0.68 4.54 -0.31
C LYS A 42 1.89 3.65 -0.01
N GLN A 43 2.22 3.42 1.25
CA GLN A 43 3.31 2.53 1.65
C GLN A 43 3.05 1.08 1.20
N MET A 44 1.84 0.56 1.41
CA MET A 44 1.46 -0.79 0.98
C MET A 44 1.55 -0.96 -0.54
N ILE A 45 1.04 0.01 -1.31
CA ILE A 45 1.11 0.00 -2.79
C ILE A 45 2.57 0.07 -3.25
N SER A 46 3.37 0.95 -2.65
CA SER A 46 4.79 1.10 -2.98
C SER A 46 5.54 -0.22 -2.75
N ASN A 47 5.33 -0.86 -1.61
CA ASN A 47 5.96 -2.14 -1.27
C ASN A 47 5.54 -3.25 -2.24
N ALA A 48 4.25 -3.35 -2.57
CA ALA A 48 3.76 -4.34 -3.53
C ALA A 48 4.37 -4.15 -4.93
N ASN A 49 4.50 -2.90 -5.39
CA ASN A 49 5.12 -2.59 -6.69
C ASN A 49 6.63 -2.94 -6.71
N ILE A 50 7.35 -2.71 -5.61
CA ILE A 50 8.76 -3.10 -5.48
C ILE A 50 8.90 -4.62 -5.60
N ILE A 51 8.07 -5.38 -4.87
CA ILE A 51 8.07 -6.85 -4.93
C ILE A 51 7.77 -7.32 -6.35
N PHE A 52 6.69 -6.84 -6.98
CA PHE A 52 6.32 -7.23 -8.34
C PHE A 52 7.41 -6.94 -9.38
N ARG A 53 8.01 -5.74 -9.32
CA ARG A 53 9.13 -5.39 -10.22
C ARG A 53 10.34 -6.28 -9.98
N SER A 54 10.59 -6.66 -8.72
CA SER A 54 11.68 -7.55 -8.36
C SER A 54 11.41 -8.96 -8.91
N GLU A 55 10.22 -9.54 -8.68
CA GLU A 55 9.81 -10.83 -9.24
C GLU A 55 9.89 -10.86 -10.78
N LYS A 56 9.52 -9.77 -11.44
CA LYS A 56 9.65 -9.64 -12.90
C LYS A 56 11.11 -9.56 -13.35
N ALA A 57 11.95 -8.79 -12.66
CA ALA A 57 13.38 -8.73 -12.96
C ALA A 57 14.04 -10.11 -12.78
N ILE A 58 13.56 -10.87 -11.79
CA ILE A 58 13.97 -12.26 -11.55
C ILE A 58 13.57 -13.16 -12.72
N SER A 59 12.30 -13.13 -13.13
CA SER A 59 11.84 -13.98 -14.23
C SER A 59 12.50 -13.64 -15.58
N GLU A 60 12.95 -12.39 -15.77
CA GLU A 60 13.60 -11.93 -16.99
C GLU A 60 15.13 -12.12 -17.04
N GLY A 61 15.79 -12.65 -16.00
CA GLY A 61 17.26 -12.81 -16.04
C GLY A 61 18.05 -11.51 -15.80
N LYS A 62 17.40 -10.39 -15.45
CA LYS A 62 18.00 -9.04 -15.39
C LYS A 62 18.33 -8.61 -13.95
N PHE A 63 19.04 -9.47 -13.22
CA PHE A 63 19.14 -9.37 -11.76
C PHE A 63 20.26 -8.45 -11.27
N LEU A 64 19.97 -7.65 -10.25
CA LEU A 64 20.96 -7.03 -9.38
C LEU A 64 21.04 -7.87 -8.08
N PRO A 65 22.23 -8.33 -7.64
CA PRO A 65 22.39 -9.16 -6.43
C PRO A 65 21.73 -8.56 -5.18
N LYS A 66 21.73 -7.22 -5.08
CA LYS A 66 21.13 -6.48 -3.96
C LYS A 66 19.61 -6.60 -3.86
N THR A 67 18.93 -6.89 -4.98
CA THR A 67 17.48 -7.08 -4.99
C THR A 67 17.09 -8.39 -4.31
N MET A 68 17.87 -9.47 -4.46
CA MET A 68 17.59 -10.77 -3.83
C MET A 68 17.70 -10.71 -2.30
N GLU A 69 18.69 -9.98 -1.80
CA GLU A 69 18.87 -9.73 -0.37
C GLU A 69 17.66 -8.99 0.23
N LEU A 70 17.17 -7.95 -0.46
CA LEU A 70 16.05 -7.13 0.01
C LEU A 70 14.71 -7.88 0.04
N ILE A 71 14.54 -8.91 -0.81
CA ILE A 71 13.29 -9.68 -0.90
C ILE A 71 13.38 -11.07 -0.24
N GLY A 72 14.52 -11.44 0.36
CA GLY A 72 14.71 -12.71 1.06
C GLY A 72 14.62 -13.94 0.15
N TYR A 73 15.03 -13.82 -1.12
CA TYR A 73 14.95 -14.94 -2.07
C TYR A 73 16.12 -15.90 -1.85
N GLU A 74 15.85 -17.09 -1.31
CA GLU A 74 16.82 -18.19 -1.25
C GLU A 74 16.74 -19.01 -2.55
N GLU A 75 17.80 -18.98 -3.35
CA GLU A 75 17.94 -19.89 -4.47
C GLU A 75 17.98 -21.33 -3.95
N LYS A 76 16.92 -22.10 -4.19
CA LYS A 76 16.96 -23.55 -4.01
C LYS A 76 17.90 -24.12 -5.08
N GLN A 77 19.15 -24.36 -4.71
CA GLN A 77 20.10 -25.10 -5.54
C GLN A 77 19.53 -26.49 -5.83
N LYS A 78 19.47 -26.85 -7.13
CA LYS A 78 19.19 -28.19 -7.64
C LYS A 78 20.48 -28.86 -8.02
#